data_AF-A0A519NR17-F1
#
_entry.id   AF-A0A519NR17-F1
#
_cell.length_a   1.000
_cell.length_b   1.000
_cell.length_c   1.000
_cell.angle_alpha   90.00
_cell.angle_beta   90.00
_cell.angle_gamma   90.00
#
_symmetry.space_group_name_H-M   'P 1'
#
loop_
_entity.id
_entity.type
_entity.pdbx_description
1 polymer ?
#
loop_
_entity_poly.entity_id
_entity_poly.type
_entity_poly.pdbx_seq_one_letter_code
_entity_poly.pdbx_strand_id
1 'polypeptide(L)'
;MKYDKLKEFMKRTGKSKSKIGRFYKLYPDLHSETTMKGKWRVYPIEHARYFGSEIMFDENKALRLENHSMKNLIKCLAEKNSLQYRLWELDWTFFGTVAYKNDRNQKSCYRQMSGLYDSLIDKYGADTALNLFFTTESFTNRDGYHNHFVIFVEDAALHARVINDIEAYFSYDRVDIKQYDKLKAGLWYMSKDGLSDEDYDLLGNNLGGKVRKTA
;
A
#
# COMPACT_ATOMS: atom_id res chain seq x y z
N MET A 1 -25.78 -16.80 0.59
CA MET A 1 -26.22 -15.46 1.04
C MET A 1 -27.41 -15.60 1.99
N LYS A 2 -27.39 -14.93 3.15
CA LYS A 2 -28.51 -14.95 4.12
C LYS A 2 -29.39 -13.70 3.96
N TYR A 3 -30.70 -13.84 4.15
CA TYR A 3 -31.66 -12.77 3.93
C TYR A 3 -32.60 -12.58 5.12
N ASP A 4 -32.96 -11.33 5.40
CA ASP A 4 -33.98 -10.92 6.37
C ASP A 4 -35.27 -10.47 5.65
N LYS A 5 -36.43 -10.71 6.26
CA LYS A 5 -37.66 -10.01 5.87
C LYS A 5 -37.58 -8.55 6.33
N LEU A 6 -38.38 -7.67 5.72
CA LEU A 6 -38.40 -6.24 6.05
C LEU A 6 -38.43 -5.93 7.56
N LYS A 7 -39.26 -6.61 8.35
CA LYS A 7 -39.36 -6.39 9.80
C LYS A 7 -38.07 -6.75 10.54
N GLU A 8 -37.44 -7.86 10.17
CA GLU A 8 -36.17 -8.32 10.76
C GLU A 8 -35.03 -7.38 10.36
N PHE A 9 -35.00 -6.97 9.09
CA PHE A 9 -34.00 -6.04 8.57
C PHE A 9 -34.12 -4.64 9.20
N MET A 10 -35.34 -4.17 9.46
CA MET A 10 -35.60 -2.94 10.23
C MET A 10 -35.05 -3.04 11.66
N LYS A 11 -35.24 -4.19 12.33
CA LYS A 11 -34.69 -4.41 13.68
C LYS A 11 -33.17 -4.43 13.67
N ARG A 12 -32.57 -5.08 12.67
CA ARG A 12 -31.10 -5.17 12.52
C ARG A 12 -30.44 -3.83 12.26
N THR A 13 -31.04 -3.01 11.40
CA THR A 13 -30.48 -1.71 10.99
C THR A 13 -30.88 -0.55 11.90
N GLY A 14 -31.89 -0.75 12.75
CA GLY A 14 -32.53 0.30 13.52
C GLY A 14 -33.19 1.39 12.65
N LYS A 15 -33.47 1.12 11.36
CA LYS A 15 -34.04 2.11 10.43
C LYS A 15 -35.50 1.80 10.09
N SER A 16 -36.25 2.86 9.79
CA SER A 16 -37.64 2.75 9.36
C SER A 16 -37.77 2.20 7.94
N LYS A 17 -38.93 1.61 7.62
CA LYS A 17 -39.30 1.16 6.27
C LYS A 17 -39.05 2.23 5.20
N SER A 18 -39.43 3.47 5.48
CA SER A 18 -39.24 4.60 4.55
C SER A 18 -37.76 4.88 4.29
N LYS A 19 -36.91 4.84 5.32
CA LYS A 19 -35.45 5.04 5.16
C LYS A 19 -34.79 3.91 4.36
N ILE A 20 -35.20 2.66 4.60
CA ILE A 20 -34.77 1.50 3.82
C ILE A 20 -35.23 1.61 2.36
N GLY A 21 -36.50 1.98 2.13
CA GLY A 21 -37.04 2.18 0.78
C GLY A 21 -36.34 3.29 0.00
N ARG A 22 -36.06 4.43 0.66
CA ARG A 22 -35.29 5.53 0.07
C ARG A 22 -33.86 5.12 -0.28
N PHE A 23 -33.20 4.36 0.59
CA PHE A 23 -31.85 3.84 0.34
C PHE A 23 -31.81 3.02 -0.96
N TYR A 24 -32.66 2.01 -1.10
CA TYR A 24 -32.67 1.17 -2.31
C TYR A 24 -33.16 1.88 -3.57
N LYS A 25 -33.92 2.99 -3.44
CA LYS A 25 -34.24 3.86 -4.57
C LYS A 25 -33.01 4.66 -5.04
N LEU A 26 -32.12 5.04 -4.13
CA LEU A 26 -30.89 5.79 -4.44
C LEU A 26 -29.77 4.88 -4.97
N TYR A 27 -29.79 3.59 -4.62
CA TYR A 27 -28.77 2.61 -5.02
C TYR A 27 -29.40 1.41 -5.75
N PRO A 28 -29.72 1.54 -7.05
CA PRO A 28 -30.40 0.50 -7.83
C PRO A 28 -29.64 -0.82 -7.89
N ASP A 29 -28.30 -0.79 -7.93
CA ASP A 29 -27.46 -1.98 -7.96
C ASP A 29 -27.65 -2.83 -6.70
N LEU A 30 -27.58 -2.21 -5.53
CA LEU A 30 -27.87 -2.89 -4.25
C LEU A 30 -29.34 -3.34 -4.16
N HIS A 31 -30.26 -2.65 -4.83
CA HIS A 31 -31.65 -3.09 -4.87
C HIS A 31 -31.82 -4.37 -5.71
N SER A 32 -31.01 -4.55 -6.76
CA SER A 32 -31.02 -5.76 -7.59
C SER A 32 -30.62 -7.02 -6.83
N GLU A 33 -29.81 -6.89 -5.77
CA GLU A 33 -29.40 -7.98 -4.88
C GLU A 33 -30.51 -8.41 -3.90
N THR A 34 -31.59 -7.62 -3.79
CA THR A 34 -32.77 -8.00 -3.00
C THR A 34 -33.68 -8.90 -3.83
N THR A 35 -34.21 -9.96 -3.21
CA THR A 35 -34.98 -10.99 -3.94
C THR A 35 -36.43 -11.04 -3.48
N MET A 36 -37.32 -11.54 -4.33
CA MET A 36 -38.70 -11.84 -3.97
C MET A 36 -38.79 -13.29 -3.49
N LYS A 37 -39.23 -13.51 -2.24
CA LYS A 37 -39.51 -14.83 -1.69
C LYS A 37 -41.02 -14.98 -1.50
N GLY A 38 -41.70 -15.46 -2.53
CA GLY A 38 -43.15 -15.43 -2.64
C GLY A 38 -43.67 -14.00 -2.77
N LYS A 39 -44.62 -13.60 -1.92
CA LYS A 39 -45.22 -12.25 -1.93
C LYS A 39 -44.39 -11.17 -1.23
N TRP A 40 -43.24 -11.51 -0.66
CA TRP A 40 -42.44 -10.61 0.17
C TRP A 40 -41.04 -10.41 -0.42
N ARG A 41 -40.56 -9.17 -0.44
CA ARG A 41 -39.15 -8.87 -0.69
C ARG A 41 -38.31 -9.20 0.54
N VAL A 42 -37.16 -9.83 0.31
CA VAL A 42 -36.17 -10.14 1.34
C VAL A 42 -34.87 -9.40 1.03
N TYR A 43 -34.15 -9.03 2.07
CA TYR A 43 -32.98 -8.14 2.02
C TYR A 43 -31.74 -8.90 2.48
N PRO A 44 -30.61 -8.82 1.75
CA PRO A 44 -29.36 -9.42 2.23
C PRO A 44 -28.98 -8.89 3.60
N ILE A 45 -28.63 -9.77 4.53
CA ILE A 45 -28.25 -9.37 5.89
C ILE A 45 -27.03 -8.43 5.87
N GLU A 46 -26.12 -8.65 4.93
CA GLU A 46 -24.89 -7.86 4.75
C GLU A 46 -25.16 -6.39 4.45
N HIS A 47 -26.31 -6.06 3.84
CA HIS A 47 -26.68 -4.68 3.56
C HIS A 47 -26.92 -3.86 4.82
N ALA A 48 -27.04 -4.50 5.99
CA ALA A 48 -27.16 -3.78 7.25
C ALA A 48 -25.96 -2.86 7.52
N ARG A 49 -24.76 -3.18 6.98
CA ARG A 49 -23.57 -2.32 7.08
C ARG A 49 -23.80 -0.92 6.55
N TYR A 50 -24.61 -0.78 5.49
CA TYR A 50 -24.94 0.51 4.86
C TYR A 50 -25.91 1.37 5.67
N PHE A 51 -26.31 0.91 6.85
CA PHE A 51 -27.17 1.67 7.75
C PHE A 51 -26.51 1.91 9.12
N GLY A 52 -25.34 1.30 9.37
CA GLY A 52 -24.49 1.57 10.52
C GLY A 52 -23.64 2.82 10.26
N SER A 53 -23.90 3.90 10.99
CA SER A 53 -23.21 5.19 10.79
C SER A 53 -21.72 5.13 11.10
N GLU A 54 -21.29 4.30 12.05
CA GLU A 54 -19.88 4.12 12.39
C GLU A 54 -19.13 3.38 11.27
N ILE A 55 -19.66 2.24 10.80
CA ILE A 55 -19.07 1.48 9.69
C ILE A 55 -19.02 2.33 8.42
N MET A 56 -20.10 3.05 8.08
CA MET A 56 -20.11 3.95 6.93
C MET A 56 -19.13 5.12 7.08
N PHE A 57 -18.93 5.64 8.28
CA PHE A 57 -17.98 6.71 8.54
C PHE A 57 -16.55 6.22 8.33
N ASP A 58 -16.21 5.05 8.86
CA ASP A 58 -14.89 4.44 8.71
C ASP A 58 -14.60 4.04 7.25
N GLU A 59 -15.58 3.42 6.57
CA GLU A 59 -15.49 3.09 5.14
C GLU A 59 -15.32 4.36 4.28
N ASN A 60 -16.10 5.41 4.52
CA ASN A 60 -15.98 6.67 3.79
C ASN A 60 -14.64 7.37 4.08
N LYS A 61 -14.15 7.31 5.31
CA LYS A 61 -12.82 7.83 5.68
C LYS A 61 -11.72 7.09 4.92
N ALA A 62 -11.78 5.76 4.85
CA ALA A 62 -10.84 4.95 4.07
C ALA A 62 -10.89 5.29 2.58
N LEU A 63 -12.09 5.34 1.98
CA LEU A 63 -12.27 5.70 0.57
C LEU A 63 -11.79 7.12 0.24
N ARG A 64 -11.92 8.08 1.17
CA ARG A 64 -11.40 9.44 0.98
C ARG A 64 -9.88 9.47 0.99
N LEU A 65 -9.24 8.70 1.87
CA LEU A 65 -7.79 8.57 1.92
C LEU A 65 -7.24 7.95 0.63
N GLU A 66 -7.89 6.89 0.14
CA GLU A 66 -7.53 6.23 -1.12
C GLU A 66 -7.69 7.18 -2.31
N ASN A 67 -8.82 7.89 -2.41
CA ASN A 67 -9.03 8.91 -3.45
C ASN A 67 -8.00 10.04 -3.39
N HIS A 68 -7.57 10.46 -2.21
CA HIS A 68 -6.54 11.48 -2.06
C HIS A 68 -5.18 10.96 -2.57
N SER A 69 -4.81 9.73 -2.19
CA SER A 69 -3.60 9.05 -2.65
C SER A 69 -3.58 8.93 -4.19
N MET A 70 -4.68 8.49 -4.81
CA MET A 70 -4.81 8.40 -6.26
C MET A 70 -4.67 9.76 -6.97
N LYS A 71 -5.22 10.83 -6.39
CA LYS A 71 -5.07 12.19 -6.95
C LYS A 71 -3.61 12.65 -6.94
N ASN A 72 -2.88 12.37 -5.86
CA ASN A 72 -1.46 12.73 -5.77
C ASN A 72 -0.63 11.92 -6.77
N LEU A 73 -0.93 10.63 -6.91
CA LEU A 73 -0.31 9.78 -7.93
C LEU A 73 -0.51 10.35 -9.35
N ILE A 74 -1.74 10.69 -9.74
CA ILE A 74 -2.03 11.25 -11.07
C ILE A 74 -1.23 12.54 -11.33
N LYS A 75 -1.15 13.43 -10.33
CA LYS A 75 -0.38 14.67 -10.45
C LYS A 75 1.11 14.39 -10.67
N CYS A 76 1.70 13.48 -9.91
CA CYS A 76 3.11 13.11 -10.08
C CYS A 76 3.37 12.45 -11.43
N LEU A 77 2.47 11.57 -11.89
CA LEU A 77 2.63 10.90 -13.18
C LEU A 77 2.45 11.83 -14.38
N ALA A 78 1.81 12.99 -14.21
CA ALA A 78 1.73 14.01 -15.26
C ALA A 78 3.12 14.59 -15.58
N GLU A 79 4.03 14.62 -14.60
CA GLU A 79 5.40 15.09 -14.75
C GLU A 79 6.34 13.96 -15.15
N LYS A 80 6.35 13.63 -16.45
CA LYS A 80 7.12 12.49 -17.02
C LYS A 80 8.64 12.54 -16.81
N ASN A 81 9.19 13.70 -16.47
CA ASN A 81 10.63 13.86 -16.24
C ASN A 81 11.01 13.76 -14.76
N SER A 82 10.05 13.57 -13.86
CA SER A 82 10.29 13.46 -12.42
C SER A 82 10.94 12.12 -12.05
N LEU A 83 11.70 12.11 -10.95
CA LEU A 83 12.26 10.87 -10.39
C LEU A 83 11.14 9.90 -9.98
N GLN A 84 10.05 10.43 -9.45
CA GLN A 84 8.86 9.68 -9.07
C GLN A 84 8.26 8.93 -10.26
N TYR A 85 8.17 9.58 -11.43
CA TYR A 85 7.71 8.93 -12.66
C TYR A 85 8.67 7.81 -13.09
N ARG A 86 10.00 8.04 -13.04
CA ARG A 86 10.98 7.00 -13.40
C ARG A 86 10.93 5.80 -12.45
N LEU A 87 10.82 6.05 -11.15
CA LEU A 87 10.67 5.00 -10.15
C LEU A 87 9.35 4.24 -10.36
N TRP A 88 8.28 4.92 -10.76
CA TRP A 88 7.00 4.30 -11.06
C TRP A 88 7.05 3.32 -12.25
N GLU A 89 7.84 3.64 -13.27
CA GLU A 89 8.02 2.79 -14.45
C GLU A 89 8.76 1.48 -14.14
N LEU A 90 9.46 1.39 -13.01
CA LEU A 90 10.12 0.15 -12.58
C LEU A 90 9.11 -0.86 -12.02
N ASP A 91 9.39 -2.14 -12.22
CA ASP A 91 8.50 -3.25 -11.87
C ASP A 91 8.77 -3.82 -10.47
N TRP A 92 8.68 -2.96 -9.46
CA TRP A 92 8.90 -3.38 -8.07
C TRP A 92 8.03 -4.57 -7.66
N THR A 93 8.62 -5.46 -6.87
CA THR A 93 7.98 -6.68 -6.41
C THR A 93 7.40 -6.51 -5.01
N PHE A 94 8.17 -5.93 -4.10
CA PHE A 94 7.79 -5.77 -2.70
C PHE A 94 7.96 -4.32 -2.23
N PHE A 95 7.13 -3.93 -1.27
CA PHE A 95 7.31 -2.75 -0.45
C PHE A 95 7.56 -3.17 0.98
N GLY A 96 8.55 -2.56 1.62
CA GLY A 96 8.89 -2.83 2.99
C GLY A 96 9.07 -1.57 3.83
N THR A 97 8.94 -1.74 5.13
CA THR A 97 9.30 -0.74 6.14
C THR A 97 10.17 -1.39 7.20
N VAL A 98 11.29 -0.75 7.51
CA VAL A 98 12.20 -1.14 8.59
C VAL A 98 12.11 -0.10 9.70
N ALA A 99 11.52 -0.49 10.82
CA ALA A 99 11.48 0.31 12.03
C ALA A 99 12.51 -0.25 13.03
N TYR A 100 13.61 0.49 13.18
CA TYR A 100 14.71 0.07 14.04
C TYR A 100 14.30 0.04 15.52
N LYS A 101 14.78 -0.97 16.24
CA LYS A 101 14.54 -1.14 17.68
C LYS A 101 15.19 -0.01 18.49
N ASN A 102 16.43 0.31 18.16
CA ASN A 102 17.17 1.40 18.77
C ASN A 102 17.10 2.64 17.88
N ASP A 103 17.07 3.82 18.50
CA ASP A 103 17.06 5.07 17.76
C ASP A 103 18.36 5.21 16.97
N ARG A 104 18.22 5.47 15.67
CA ARG A 104 19.31 5.64 14.72
C ARG A 104 19.22 7.00 14.07
N ASN A 105 20.37 7.60 13.78
CA ASN A 105 20.44 8.78 12.92
C ASN A 105 20.28 8.38 11.44
N GLN A 106 20.00 9.38 10.60
CA GLN A 106 19.78 9.21 9.15
C GLN A 106 20.93 8.46 8.46
N LYS A 107 22.19 8.86 8.71
CA LYS A 107 23.38 8.22 8.13
C LYS A 107 23.54 6.76 8.55
N SER A 108 23.11 6.40 9.76
CA SER A 108 23.13 5.00 10.20
C SER A 108 22.06 4.19 9.49
N CYS A 109 20.85 4.73 9.31
CA CYS A 109 19.75 4.07 8.60
C CYS A 109 20.10 3.85 7.12
N TYR A 110 20.63 4.88 6.46
CA TYR A 110 21.12 4.78 5.08
C TYR A 110 22.13 3.63 4.93
N ARG A 111 23.15 3.58 5.81
CA ARG A 111 24.16 2.49 5.80
C ARG A 111 23.57 1.10 6.00
N GLN A 112 22.51 0.98 6.80
CA GLN A 112 21.84 -0.32 6.98
C GLN A 112 21.19 -0.80 5.68
N MET A 113 20.55 0.10 4.93
CA MET A 113 19.92 -0.23 3.65
C MET A 113 20.95 -0.52 2.55
N SER A 114 22.05 0.23 2.50
CA SER A 114 23.17 -0.10 1.60
C SER A 114 23.77 -1.47 1.91
N GLY A 115 24.03 -1.76 3.20
CA GLY A 115 24.56 -3.06 3.61
C GLY A 115 23.59 -4.22 3.37
N LEU A 116 22.27 -3.98 3.46
CA LEU A 116 21.26 -4.95 3.05
C LEU A 116 21.40 -5.27 1.57
N TYR A 117 21.49 -4.23 0.72
CA TYR A 117 21.66 -4.43 -0.71
C TYR A 117 22.94 -5.22 -1.04
N ASP A 118 24.07 -4.88 -0.41
CA ASP A 118 25.33 -5.60 -0.58
C ASP A 118 25.18 -7.08 -0.18
N SER A 119 24.52 -7.36 0.93
CA SER A 119 24.26 -8.75 1.36
C SER A 119 23.36 -9.52 0.39
N LEU A 120 22.38 -8.87 -0.23
CA LEU A 120 21.48 -9.50 -1.18
C LEU A 120 22.17 -9.71 -2.53
N ILE A 121 22.98 -8.74 -2.98
CA ILE A 121 23.67 -8.83 -4.26
C ILE A 121 24.77 -9.89 -4.24
N ASP A 122 25.50 -10.02 -3.13
CA ASP A 122 26.49 -11.08 -2.97
C ASP A 122 25.85 -12.48 -3.03
N LYS A 123 24.62 -12.62 -2.55
CA LYS A 123 23.91 -13.90 -2.47
C LYS A 123 23.14 -14.26 -3.74
N TYR A 124 22.56 -13.28 -4.42
CA TYR A 124 21.58 -13.49 -5.50
C TYR A 124 21.91 -12.74 -6.79
N GLY A 125 22.88 -11.84 -6.78
CA GLY A 125 23.14 -10.93 -7.91
C GLY A 125 23.61 -11.61 -9.20
N ALA A 126 24.07 -12.86 -9.11
CA ALA A 126 24.38 -13.71 -10.27
C ALA A 126 23.16 -14.44 -10.84
N ASP A 127 22.14 -14.69 -10.02
CA ASP A 127 20.98 -15.54 -10.35
C ASP A 127 19.75 -14.73 -10.78
N THR A 128 19.60 -13.49 -10.28
CA THR A 128 18.45 -12.64 -10.57
C THR A 128 18.84 -11.16 -10.62
N ALA A 129 18.11 -10.38 -11.42
CA ALA A 129 18.15 -8.93 -11.31
C ALA A 129 17.54 -8.50 -9.96
N LEU A 130 18.23 -7.57 -9.29
CA LEU A 130 17.81 -6.94 -8.05
C LEU A 130 17.92 -5.43 -8.19
N ASN A 131 16.83 -4.73 -7.88
CA ASN A 131 16.86 -3.27 -7.70
C ASN A 131 16.26 -2.95 -6.33
N LEU A 132 16.87 -2.03 -5.59
CA LEU A 132 16.41 -1.54 -4.30
C LEU A 132 16.34 -0.01 -4.37
N PHE A 133 15.17 0.55 -4.11
CA PHE A 133 15.02 1.96 -3.80
C PHE A 133 14.59 2.09 -2.35
N PHE A 134 15.23 2.97 -1.60
CA PHE A 134 14.85 3.23 -0.22
C PHE A 134 14.92 4.71 0.12
N THR A 135 14.16 5.10 1.13
CA THR A 135 14.19 6.45 1.71
C THR A 135 14.30 6.37 3.21
N THR A 136 14.85 7.42 3.83
CA THR A 136 15.09 7.52 5.27
C THR A 136 14.29 8.69 5.83
N GLU A 137 13.32 8.40 6.70
CA GLU A 137 12.40 9.39 7.25
C GLU A 137 12.51 9.42 8.78
N SER A 138 12.33 10.60 9.39
CA SER A 138 12.23 10.71 10.85
C SER A 138 10.92 10.09 11.34
N PHE A 139 10.93 9.51 12.54
CA PHE A 139 9.68 9.10 13.17
C PHE A 139 8.85 10.33 13.54
N THR A 140 7.53 10.25 13.33
CA THR A 140 6.60 11.34 13.69
C THR A 140 6.25 11.37 15.18
N ASN A 141 6.52 10.28 15.90
CA ASN A 141 6.07 10.05 17.28
C ASN A 141 7.20 9.73 18.27
N ARG A 142 8.45 9.68 17.81
CA ARG A 142 9.64 9.44 18.64
C ARG A 142 10.90 9.99 17.95
N ASP A 143 12.01 10.03 18.68
CA ASP A 143 13.31 10.35 18.10
C ASP A 143 13.83 9.22 17.21
N GLY A 144 14.74 9.57 16.30
CA GLY A 144 15.34 8.63 15.36
C GLY A 144 14.63 8.52 14.00
N TYR A 145 15.16 7.64 13.16
CA TYR A 145 14.77 7.48 11.77
C TYR A 145 14.35 6.04 11.46
N HIS A 146 13.64 5.86 10.35
CA HIS A 146 13.23 4.59 9.78
C HIS A 146 13.42 4.58 8.28
N ASN A 147 13.34 3.38 7.69
CA ASN A 147 13.40 3.24 6.25
C ASN A 147 12.10 2.70 5.67
N HIS A 148 11.73 3.26 4.53
CA HIS A 148 10.84 2.62 3.58
C HIS A 148 11.68 2.15 2.41
N PHE A 149 11.30 1.02 1.82
CA PHE A 149 11.98 0.52 0.63
C PHE A 149 11.01 -0.17 -0.32
N VAL A 150 11.40 -0.21 -1.59
CA VAL A 150 10.85 -1.11 -2.58
C VAL A 150 11.97 -1.92 -3.20
N ILE A 151 11.70 -3.19 -3.46
CA ILE A 151 12.67 -4.11 -4.06
C ILE A 151 12.04 -4.81 -5.26
N PHE A 152 12.80 -4.89 -6.33
CA PHE A 152 12.53 -5.72 -7.49
C PHE A 152 13.36 -7.00 -7.38
N VAL A 153 12.70 -8.13 -7.61
CA VAL A 153 13.32 -9.45 -7.75
C VAL A 153 12.73 -10.09 -9.01
N GLU A 154 13.54 -10.23 -10.05
CA GLU A 154 13.11 -10.75 -11.35
C GLU A 154 12.63 -12.21 -11.26
N ASP A 155 13.38 -13.08 -10.58
CA ASP A 155 13.00 -14.47 -10.43
C ASP A 155 11.98 -14.67 -9.29
N ALA A 156 10.73 -14.98 -9.68
CA ALA A 156 9.64 -15.30 -8.78
C ALA A 156 9.92 -16.48 -7.84
N ALA A 157 10.75 -17.44 -8.24
CA ALA A 157 11.11 -18.59 -7.40
C ALA A 157 11.98 -18.18 -6.19
N LEU A 158 12.68 -17.04 -6.27
CA LEU A 158 13.55 -16.54 -5.21
C LEU A 158 12.85 -15.60 -4.23
N HIS A 159 11.64 -15.12 -4.54
CA HIS A 159 10.90 -14.13 -3.75
C HIS A 159 10.83 -14.46 -2.25
N ALA A 160 10.41 -15.68 -1.90
CA ALA A 160 10.28 -16.09 -0.51
C ALA A 160 11.65 -16.11 0.22
N ARG A 161 12.72 -16.52 -0.47
CA ARG A 161 14.07 -16.57 0.13
C ARG A 161 14.63 -15.17 0.36
N VAL A 162 14.44 -14.27 -0.61
CA VAL A 162 14.87 -12.87 -0.49
C VAL A 162 14.15 -12.19 0.68
N ILE A 163 12.83 -12.37 0.83
CA ILE A 163 12.08 -11.83 1.98
C ILE A 163 12.63 -12.37 3.29
N ASN A 164 12.79 -13.69 3.41
CA ASN A 164 13.31 -14.30 4.63
C ASN A 164 14.71 -13.78 4.99
N ASP A 165 15.57 -13.55 4.00
CA ASP A 165 16.91 -13.00 4.24
C ASP A 165 16.87 -11.53 4.67
N ILE A 166 15.95 -10.72 4.13
CA ILE A 166 15.74 -9.33 4.59
C ILE A 166 15.29 -9.34 6.06
N GLU A 167 14.31 -10.18 6.40
CA GLU A 167 13.83 -10.31 7.78
C GLU A 167 14.93 -10.82 8.73
N ALA A 168 15.76 -11.75 8.26
CA ALA A 168 16.90 -12.26 9.03
C ALA A 168 17.99 -11.20 9.24
N TYR A 169 18.31 -10.40 8.20
CA TYR A 169 19.27 -9.30 8.27
C TYR A 169 18.86 -8.28 9.35
N PHE A 170 17.56 -8.01 9.47
CA PHE A 170 16.96 -7.12 10.46
C PHE A 170 16.30 -7.86 11.62
N SER A 171 16.80 -9.03 12.01
CA SER A 171 16.16 -9.90 13.01
C SER A 171 15.90 -9.27 14.38
N TYR A 172 16.57 -8.17 14.72
CA TYR A 172 16.36 -7.43 15.96
C TYR A 172 15.41 -6.23 15.83
N ASP A 173 15.03 -5.89 14.60
CA ASP A 173 14.23 -4.74 14.23
C ASP A 173 12.83 -5.19 13.79
N ARG A 174 11.91 -4.24 13.66
CA ARG A 174 10.57 -4.52 13.13
C ARG A 174 10.58 -4.31 11.63
N VAL A 175 10.35 -5.38 10.88
CA VAL A 175 10.20 -5.37 9.43
C VAL A 175 8.76 -5.69 9.05
N ASP A 176 8.19 -4.90 8.15
CA ASP A 176 6.88 -5.16 7.53
C ASP A 176 7.06 -5.16 6.02
N ILE A 177 6.89 -6.30 5.36
CA ILE A 177 7.04 -6.45 3.90
C ILE A 177 5.72 -6.96 3.33
N LYS A 178 5.29 -6.34 2.23
CA LYS A 178 4.08 -6.71 1.50
C LYS A 178 4.32 -6.68 0.01
N GLN A 179 3.46 -7.37 -0.73
CA GLN A 179 3.42 -7.25 -2.19
C GLN A 179 3.28 -5.78 -2.58
N TYR A 180 4.13 -5.33 -3.51
CA TYR A 180 4.03 -3.99 -4.03
C TYR A 180 2.75 -3.82 -4.84
N ASP A 181 2.04 -2.74 -4.55
CA ASP A 181 0.84 -2.34 -5.28
C ASP A 181 1.09 -0.93 -5.82
N LYS A 182 1.28 -0.83 -7.14
CA LYS A 182 1.49 0.43 -7.85
C LYS A 182 0.40 1.44 -7.45
N LEU A 183 -0.87 1.02 -7.36
CA LEU A 183 -1.99 1.94 -7.14
C LEU A 183 -2.05 2.53 -5.71
N LYS A 184 -1.36 1.92 -4.74
CA LYS A 184 -1.32 2.39 -3.35
C LYS A 184 -0.29 3.48 -3.08
N ALA A 185 0.36 3.99 -4.13
CA ALA A 185 1.24 5.15 -4.08
C ALA A 185 2.38 5.03 -3.04
N GLY A 186 2.88 3.82 -2.75
CA GLY A 186 3.96 3.61 -1.78
C GLY A 186 5.24 4.36 -2.15
N LEU A 187 5.60 4.34 -3.44
CA LEU A 187 6.71 5.14 -3.98
C LEU A 187 6.49 6.65 -3.82
N TRP A 188 5.26 7.11 -4.01
CA TRP A 188 4.93 8.52 -3.80
C TRP A 188 5.09 8.88 -2.33
N TYR A 189 4.58 8.05 -1.42
CA TYR A 189 4.70 8.30 0.01
C TYR A 189 6.17 8.48 0.39
N MET A 190 7.04 7.62 -0.13
CA MET A 190 8.49 7.67 0.10
C MET A 190 9.17 8.92 -0.46
N SER A 191 8.59 9.56 -1.49
CA SER A 191 9.22 10.67 -2.23
C SER A 191 8.44 11.99 -2.16
N LYS A 192 7.44 12.09 -1.27
CA LYS A 192 6.46 13.19 -1.19
C LYS A 192 7.05 14.51 -0.67
N ASP A 193 8.06 14.46 0.20
CA ASP A 193 8.64 15.62 0.88
C ASP A 193 9.87 16.17 0.16
N GLY A 194 10.10 15.72 -1.08
CA GLY A 194 11.38 15.88 -1.76
C GLY A 194 12.36 14.81 -1.36
N LEU A 195 13.39 14.63 -2.17
CA LEU A 195 14.48 13.68 -1.93
C LEU A 195 15.78 14.47 -1.91
N SER A 196 16.53 14.33 -0.82
CA SER A 196 17.86 14.91 -0.67
C SER A 196 18.92 13.83 -0.82
N ASP A 197 20.10 14.17 -1.33
CA ASP A 197 21.15 13.17 -1.61
C ASP A 197 21.57 12.32 -0.39
N GLU A 198 21.22 12.73 0.84
CA GLU A 198 21.50 11.97 2.06
C GLU A 198 20.34 11.08 2.55
N ASP A 199 19.12 11.20 2.00
CA ASP A 199 17.94 10.48 2.48
C ASP A 199 17.53 9.26 1.65
N TYR A 200 18.02 9.11 0.42
CA TYR A 200 17.63 8.02 -0.48
C TYR A 200 18.78 7.43 -1.29
N ASP A 201 18.55 6.24 -1.83
CA ASP A 201 19.36 5.71 -2.92
C ASP A 201 18.54 4.78 -3.82
N LEU A 202 19.02 4.59 -5.05
CA LEU A 202 18.55 3.60 -6.01
C LEU A 202 19.72 2.70 -6.41
N LEU A 203 19.72 1.48 -5.88
CA LEU A 203 20.75 0.48 -6.07
C LEU A 203 20.22 -0.63 -6.99
N GLY A 204 21.07 -1.19 -7.85
CA GLY A 204 20.67 -2.34 -8.65
C GLY A 204 21.75 -2.82 -9.62
N ASN A 205 21.78 -4.14 -9.85
CA ASN A 205 22.77 -4.78 -10.72
C ASN A 205 22.43 -4.70 -12.21
N ASN A 206 21.20 -4.33 -12.55
CA ASN A 206 20.71 -4.22 -13.93
C ASN A 206 20.01 -2.89 -14.22
N LEU A 207 20.35 -1.82 -13.48
CA LEU A 207 19.88 -0.46 -13.77
C LEU A 207 20.41 0.10 -15.13
N GLY A 208 21.23 -0.69 -15.83
CA GLY A 208 21.86 -0.42 -17.12
C GLY A 208 20.98 -0.60 -18.36
N GLY A 209 19.72 -0.16 -18.31
CA GLY A 209 18.86 0.11 -19.47
C GLY A 209 18.65 1.61 -19.66
N LYS A 210 19.67 2.33 -20.17
CA LYS A 210 19.69 3.79 -20.50
C LYS A 210 18.78 4.70 -19.65
N VAL A 211 19.28 5.14 -18.49
CA VAL A 211 19.01 6.50 -18.01
C VAL A 211 20.30 7.30 -18.13
N ARG A 212 20.49 7.96 -19.28
CA ARG A 212 21.58 8.93 -19.45
C ARG A 212 21.36 10.07 -18.45
N LYS A 213 22.31 10.28 -17.54
CA LYS A 213 22.49 11.56 -16.86
C LYS A 213 22.71 12.60 -17.95
N THR A 214 21.75 13.50 -18.16
CA THR A 214 22.06 14.78 -18.79
C THR A 214 22.65 15.67 -17.71
N ALA A 215 23.85 16.18 -18.02
CA ALA A 215 24.59 17.16 -17.24
C ALA A 215 23.77 18.43 -16.99
#